data_AF-A0A800JBA4-F1
#
_entry.id   AF-A0A800JBA4-F1
#
_cell.length_a   1.000
_cell.length_b   1.000
_cell.length_c   1.000
_cell.angle_alpha   90.00
_cell.angle_beta   90.00
_cell.angle_gamma   90.00
#
_symmetry.space_group_name_H-M   'P 1'
#
loop_
_entity.id
_entity.type
_entity.pdbx_description
1 polymer ?
#
loop_
_entity_poly.entity_id
_entity_poly.type
_entity_poly.pdbx_seq_one_letter_code
_entity_poly.pdbx_strand_id
1 'polypeptide(L)' 'MSEQIFEIPASTKAKAWIDNDTYLKMYQESVDDPKAFWDKQAERLDWFKKWDNTFDWDFNDAHIRWYEGGKLNVSY' A
#
# COMPACT_ATOMS: atom_id res chain seq x y z
N MET A 1 32.02 5.93 -9.63
CA MET A 1 30.67 6.08 -10.19
C MET A 1 30.06 7.28 -9.50
N SER A 2 29.99 8.44 -10.16
CA SER A 2 29.34 9.62 -9.59
C SER A 2 27.83 9.44 -9.69
N GLU A 3 27.11 9.46 -8.56
CA GLU A 3 25.65 9.47 -8.56
C GLU A 3 25.14 10.78 -9.14
N GLN A 4 24.45 10.70 -10.28
CA GLN A 4 23.71 11.82 -10.83
C GLN A 4 22.29 11.77 -10.27
N ILE A 5 21.95 12.74 -9.42
CA ILE A 5 20.59 12.93 -8.92
C ILE A 5 19.86 13.87 -9.89
N PHE A 6 18.74 13.40 -10.44
CA PHE A 6 17.87 14.21 -11.28
C PHE A 6 16.66 14.67 -10.48
N GLU A 7 16.49 15.98 -10.36
CA GLU A 7 15.32 16.54 -9.70
C GLU A 7 14.04 16.29 -10.51
N ILE A 8 12.94 16.12 -9.79
CA ILE A 8 11.62 15.97 -10.41
C ILE A 8 11.22 17.31 -11.05
N PRO A 9 10.88 17.35 -12.35
CA PRO A 9 10.42 18.56 -13.01
C PRO A 9 9.22 19.19 -12.28
N ALA A 10 9.17 20.52 -12.20
CA ALA A 10 8.12 21.24 -11.49
C ALA A 10 6.70 20.89 -11.99
N SER A 11 6.55 20.65 -13.29
CA SER A 11 5.29 20.23 -13.92
C SER A 11 4.80 18.85 -13.41
N THR A 12 5.72 17.95 -13.10
CA THR A 12 5.42 16.63 -12.52
C THR A 12 5.15 16.76 -11.03
N LYS A 13 5.98 17.53 -10.30
CA LYS A 13 5.80 17.75 -8.86
C LYS A 13 4.43 18.33 -8.52
N ALA A 14 3.92 19.24 -9.35
CA ALA A 14 2.60 19.84 -9.16
C ALA A 14 1.40 18.90 -9.44
N LYS A 15 1.62 17.76 -10.12
CA LYS A 15 0.57 16.80 -10.51
C LYS A 15 0.69 15.45 -9.79
N ALA A 16 1.77 15.23 -9.05
CA ALA A 16 2.00 14.00 -8.32
C ALA A 16 1.02 13.87 -7.14
N TRP A 17 0.60 12.64 -6.86
CA TRP A 17 -0.31 12.33 -5.75
C TRP A 17 0.38 12.45 -4.39
N ILE A 18 1.70 12.32 -4.34
CA ILE A 18 2.53 12.40 -3.14
C ILE A 18 3.87 13.06 -3.50
N ASP A 19 4.49 13.68 -2.50
CA ASP A 19 5.88 14.13 -2.55
C ASP A 19 6.80 13.18 -1.75
N ASN A 20 8.09 13.52 -1.66
CA ASN A 20 9.08 12.69 -0.97
C ASN A 20 8.77 12.54 0.53
N ASP A 21 8.34 13.61 1.19
CA ASP A 21 8.07 13.59 2.63
C ASP A 21 6.83 12.72 2.92
N THR A 22 5.80 12.84 2.08
CA THR A 22 4.61 12.00 2.13
C THR A 22 4.96 10.53 1.87
N TYR A 23 5.81 10.26 0.87
CA TYR A 23 6.30 8.92 0.59
C TYR A 23 7.02 8.32 1.80
N LEU A 24 8.00 9.02 2.37
CA LEU A 24 8.78 8.54 3.51
C LEU A 24 7.88 8.25 4.71
N LYS A 25 6.91 9.12 4.97
CA LYS A 25 5.92 8.90 6.03
C LYS A 25 5.07 7.67 5.78
N MET A 26 4.48 7.53 4.59
CA MET A 26 3.64 6.38 4.25
C MET A 26 4.45 5.07 4.26
N TYR A 27 5.70 5.12 3.81
CA TYR A 27 6.60 3.97 3.85
C TYR A 27 6.90 3.55 5.29
N GLN A 28 7.24 4.50 6.16
CA GLN A 28 7.48 4.24 7.58
C GLN A 28 6.23 3.61 8.23
N GLU A 29 5.04 4.18 7.99
CA GLU A 29 3.77 3.62 8.48
C GLU A 29 3.54 2.18 7.97
N SER A 30 3.86 1.91 6.70
CA SER A 30 3.68 0.58 6.09
C SER A 30 4.60 -0.50 6.64
N VAL A 31 5.72 -0.11 7.27
CA VAL A 31 6.72 -1.03 7.84
C VAL A 31 6.54 -1.17 9.35
N ASP A 32 6.25 -0.07 10.05
CA ASP A 32 6.09 -0.05 11.50
C ASP A 32 4.75 -0.64 11.96
N ASP A 33 3.65 -0.29 11.27
CA ASP A 33 2.32 -0.86 11.50
C ASP A 33 1.69 -1.28 10.16
N PRO A 34 2.21 -2.36 9.55
CA PRO A 34 1.75 -2.83 8.24
C PRO A 34 0.26 -3.14 8.26
N LYS A 35 -0.26 -3.69 9.36
CA LYS A 35 -1.68 -4.08 9.45
C LYS A 35 -2.58 -2.85 9.35
N ALA A 36 -2.35 -1.83 10.18
CA ALA A 36 -3.17 -0.63 10.15
C ALA A 36 -3.04 0.13 8.82
N PHE A 37 -1.82 0.19 8.25
CA PHE A 37 -1.60 0.83 6.96
C PHE A 37 -2.39 0.13 5.85
N TRP A 38 -2.23 -1.19 5.71
CA TRP A 38 -2.89 -1.95 4.64
C TRP A 38 -4.40 -2.05 4.83
N ASP A 39 -4.90 -2.11 6.08
CA ASP A 39 -6.33 -1.97 6.36
C ASP A 39 -6.88 -0.65 5.79
N LYS A 40 -6.20 0.48 6.08
CA LYS A 40 -6.60 1.79 5.57
C LYS A 40 -6.52 1.86 4.04
N GLN A 41 -5.53 1.25 3.41
CA GLN A 41 -5.42 1.24 1.94
C GLN A 41 -6.54 0.42 1.28
N ALA A 42 -6.94 -0.69 1.89
CA ALA A 42 -7.98 -1.58 1.35
C ALA A 42 -9.38 -0.97 1.37
N GLU A 43 -9.65 0.00 2.25
CA GLU A 43 -10.91 0.78 2.28
C GLU A 43 -11.16 1.59 0.99
N ARG A 44 -10.16 1.71 0.10
CA ARG A 44 -10.32 2.39 -1.20
C ARG A 44 -11.08 1.55 -2.23
N LEU A 45 -11.30 0.27 -1.95
CA LEU A 45 -12.07 -0.65 -2.80
C LEU A 45 -13.47 -0.83 -2.25
N ASP A 46 -14.41 -1.20 -3.13
CA ASP A 46 -15.78 -1.52 -2.73
C ASP A 46 -15.88 -2.98 -2.29
N TRP A 47 -16.13 -3.17 -0.99
CA TRP A 47 -16.29 -4.49 -0.39
C TRP A 47 -17.75 -4.78 -0.09
N PHE A 48 -18.26 -5.90 -0.57
CA PHE A 48 -19.57 -6.43 -0.15
C PHE A 48 -19.52 -6.99 1.27
N LYS A 49 -18.37 -7.53 1.67
CA LYS A 49 -18.08 -7.93 3.04
C LYS A 49 -16.65 -7.52 3.37
N LYS A 50 -16.46 -6.78 4.47
CA LYS A 50 -15.11 -6.48 5.00
C LYS A 50 -14.39 -7.77 5.40
N TRP A 51 -13.07 -7.74 5.26
CA TRP A 51 -12.20 -8.85 5.63
C TRP A 51 -12.12 -9.02 7.14
N ASP A 52 -11.84 -10.26 7.55
CA ASP A 52 -11.67 -10.65 8.95
C ASP A 52 -10.18 -10.55 9.37
N ASN A 53 -9.26 -10.80 8.43
CA ASN A 53 -7.81 -10.65 8.64
C ASN A 53 -7.13 -9.96 7.43
N THR A 54 -6.21 -9.03 7.70
CA THR A 54 -5.55 -8.19 6.69
C THR A 54 -4.54 -8.96 5.86
N PHE A 55 -3.66 -9.71 6.53
CA PHE A 55 -2.72 -10.61 5.89
C PHE A 55 -2.28 -11.70 6.87
N ASP A 56 -1.92 -12.83 6.29
CA ASP A 56 -1.31 -13.95 7.00
C ASP A 56 -0.31 -14.60 6.04
N TRP A 57 0.95 -14.75 6.46
CA TRP A 57 2.00 -15.23 5.59
C TRP A 57 3.03 -16.08 6.31
N ASP A 58 3.50 -17.11 5.61
CA ASP A 58 4.66 -17.93 5.94
C ASP A 58 5.40 -18.26 4.64
N PHE A 59 6.66 -17.79 4.53
CA PHE A 59 7.49 -18.03 3.36
C PHE A 59 8.06 -19.45 3.29
N ASN A 60 8.10 -20.19 4.41
CA ASN A 60 8.55 -21.59 4.41
C ASN A 60 7.52 -22.51 3.78
N ASP A 61 6.24 -22.25 4.08
CA ASP A 61 5.10 -23.03 3.59
C ASP A 61 4.49 -22.43 2.30
N ALA A 62 5.09 -21.36 1.76
CA ALA A 62 4.56 -20.59 0.64
C ALA A 62 3.08 -20.17 0.84
N HIS A 63 2.70 -19.94 2.09
CA HIS A 63 1.36 -19.50 2.48
C HIS A 63 1.34 -17.99 2.50
N ILE A 64 0.54 -17.37 1.64
CA ILE A 64 0.38 -15.92 1.60
C ILE A 64 -1.10 -15.63 1.34
N ARG A 65 -1.77 -15.00 2.31
CA ARG A 65 -3.16 -14.59 2.23
C ARG A 65 -3.28 -13.11 2.53
N TRP A 66 -4.16 -12.44 1.80
CA TRP A 66 -4.50 -11.04 1.97
C TRP A 66 -6.02 -10.88 2.04
N TYR A 67 -6.47 -10.03 2.96
CA TYR A 67 -7.88 -9.67 3.16
C TYR A 67 -8.80 -10.90 3.30
N GLU A 68 -8.36 -11.87 4.10
CA GLU A 68 -9.07 -13.13 4.29
C GLU A 68 -10.48 -12.88 4.85
N GLY A 69 -11.46 -13.60 4.30
CA GLY A 69 -12.87 -13.44 4.66
C GLY A 69 -13.57 -12.26 3.98
N GLY A 70 -12.84 -11.40 3.28
CA GLY A 70 -13.37 -10.29 2.50
C GLY A 70 -14.02 -10.74 1.20
N LYS A 71 -15.01 -9.98 0.73
CA LYS A 71 -15.70 -10.24 -0.55
C LYS A 71 -15.86 -8.93 -1.33
N LEU A 72 -15.41 -8.94 -2.57
CA LEU A 72 -15.56 -7.85 -3.52
C LEU A 72 -15.78 -8.41 -4.93
N ASN A 73 -16.15 -7.54 -5.87
CA ASN A 73 -16.12 -7.86 -7.30
C ASN A 73 -15.37 -6.74 -8.03
N VAL A 74 -14.38 -7.13 -8.85
CA VAL A 74 -13.50 -6.21 -9.57
C VAL A 74 -14.24 -5.40 -10.64
N SER A 75 -15.37 -5.89 -11.16
CA SER A 75 -16.13 -5.27 -12.24
C SER A 75 -17.55 -4.86 -11.83
N TYR A 76 -17.81 -4.70 -10.54
CA TYR A 76 -19.12 -4.25 -10.06
C TYR A 76 -19.37 -2.78 -10.35
#